data_AF-A0AAN0MMX5-F1
#
_entry.id   AF-A0AAN0MMX5-F1
#
_cell.length_a   1.000
_cell.length_b   1.000
_cell.length_c   1.000
_cell.angle_alpha   90.00
_cell.angle_beta   90.00
_cell.angle_gamma   90.00
#
_symmetry.space_group_name_H-M   'P 1'
#
loop_
_entity.id
_entity.type
_entity.pdbx_description
1 polymer ?
#
loop_
_entity_poly.entity_id
_entity_poly.type
_entity_poly.pdbx_seq_one_letter_code
_entity_poly.pdbx_strand_id
1 'polypeptide(L)'
;MQLNITGHHIEITEPLRDFVNGKFAKLEQYFDRINQVNVVLRVEKVQQIAEATLHVNGGELHATSEAADMYAAIDLLIDKLARQLNKHKDKLKQH
;
A
#
# COMPACT_ATOMS: atom_id res chain seq x y z
N MET A 1 2.58 -3.50 -12.56
CA MET A 1 3.11 -2.76 -11.39
C MET A 1 4.41 -3.39 -10.89
N GLN A 2 5.41 -2.59 -10.51
CA GLN A 2 6.57 -3.07 -9.75
C GLN A 2 6.34 -2.85 -8.24
N LEU A 3 6.39 -3.91 -7.43
CA LEU A 3 6.14 -3.86 -5.99
C LEU A 3 7.43 -4.14 -5.20
N ASN A 4 7.88 -3.14 -4.44
CA ASN A 4 9.03 -3.23 -3.56
C ASN A 4 8.55 -3.27 -2.10
N ILE A 5 8.99 -4.26 -1.34
CA ILE A 5 8.59 -4.46 0.06
C ILE A 5 9.84 -4.45 0.93
N THR A 6 9.89 -3.51 1.88
CA THR A 6 11.02 -3.33 2.81
C THR A 6 10.53 -3.46 4.24
N GLY A 7 11.27 -4.20 5.06
CA GLY A 7 11.07 -4.24 6.51
C GLY A 7 12.08 -3.35 7.23
N HIS A 8 11.63 -2.52 8.18
CA HIS A 8 12.49 -1.78 9.09
C HIS A 8 12.42 -2.40 10.49
N HIS A 9 13.50 -3.07 10.89
CA HIS A 9 13.57 -3.90 12.10
C HIS A 9 12.49 -5.00 12.17
N ILE A 10 12.00 -5.45 11.01
CA ILE A 10 11.10 -6.58 10.88
C ILE A 10 11.58 -7.47 9.73
N GLU A 11 11.56 -8.78 9.95
CA GLU A 11 11.82 -9.76 8.92
C GLU A 11 10.57 -9.93 8.05
N ILE A 12 10.73 -9.78 6.72
CA ILE A 12 9.66 -10.01 5.77
C ILE A 12 9.59 -11.50 5.45
N THR A 13 8.77 -12.22 6.20
CA THR A 13 8.51 -13.64 5.97
C THR A 13 7.76 -13.86 4.65
N GLU A 14 7.84 -15.07 4.11
CA GLU A 14 7.14 -15.45 2.87
C GLU A 14 5.62 -15.26 2.97
N PRO A 15 4.92 -15.69 4.05
CA PRO A 15 3.48 -15.42 4.20
C PRO A 15 3.12 -13.94 4.25
N LEU A 16 3.99 -13.10 4.84
CA LEU A 16 3.77 -11.65 4.89
C LEU A 16 3.94 -11.03 3.51
N ARG A 17 4.99 -11.44 2.78
CA ARG A 17 5.24 -11.03 1.40
C ARG A 17 4.06 -11.39 0.49
N ASP A 18 3.57 -12.62 0.59
CA ASP A 18 2.44 -13.10 -0.22
C ASP A 18 1.15 -12.36 0.10
N PHE A 19 0.92 -12.06 1.38
CA PHE A 19 -0.23 -11.26 1.77
C PHE A 19 -0.19 -9.84 1.17
N VAL A 20 0.95 -9.16 1.26
CA VAL A 20 1.15 -7.84 0.65
C VAL A 20 0.96 -7.92 -0.87
N ASN A 21 1.62 -8.88 -1.53
CA ASN A 21 1.47 -9.12 -2.96
C ASN A 21 0.00 -9.30 -3.36
N GLY A 22 -0.74 -10.17 -2.66
CA GLY A 22 -2.14 -10.44 -2.96
C GLY A 22 -3.05 -9.22 -2.76
N LYS A 23 -2.77 -8.38 -1.76
CA LYS A 23 -3.53 -7.16 -1.51
C LYS A 23 -3.29 -6.11 -2.59
N PHE A 24 -2.03 -5.86 -2.96
CA PHE A 24 -1.70 -4.89 -4.01
C PHE A 24 -2.07 -5.38 -5.41
N ALA A 25 -2.04 -6.69 -5.69
CA ALA A 25 -2.54 -7.24 -6.94
C ALA A 25 -4.04 -6.98 -7.13
N LYS A 26 -4.84 -7.14 -6.06
CA LYS A 26 -6.27 -6.76 -6.08
C LYS A 26 -6.43 -5.27 -6.33
N LEU A 27 -5.62 -4.43 -5.69
CA LEU A 27 -5.67 -2.98 -5.89
C LEU A 27 -5.36 -2.62 -7.36
N GLU A 28 -4.35 -3.22 -7.97
CA GLU A 28 -4.00 -3.01 -9.38
C GLU A 28 -5.16 -3.38 -10.32
N GLN A 29 -5.89 -4.47 -10.07
CA GLN A 29 -7.06 -4.87 -10.88
C GLN A 29 -8.17 -3.82 -10.97
N TYR A 30 -8.30 -2.94 -9.98
CA TYR A 30 -9.30 -1.85 -10.00
C TYR A 30 -8.73 -0.54 -10.58
N PHE A 31 -7.41 -0.43 -10.72
CA PHE A 31 -6.69 0.80 -11.06
C PHE A 31 -5.52 0.52 -12.01
N ASP A 32 -5.79 0.54 -13.32
CA ASP A 32 -4.85 0.18 -14.42
C ASP A 32 -3.63 1.12 -14.61
N ARG A 33 -3.34 2.02 -13.67
CA ARG A 33 -2.33 3.10 -13.82
C ARG A 33 -1.36 3.22 -12.65
N ILE A 34 -1.09 2.11 -11.97
CA ILE A 34 -0.09 2.03 -10.90
C ILE A 34 1.23 1.51 -11.50
N ASN A 35 2.24 2.38 -11.55
CA ASN A 35 3.53 2.07 -12.18
C ASN A 35 4.45 1.32 -11.20
N GLN A 36 4.61 1.90 -10.01
CA GLN A 36 5.48 1.39 -8.95
C GLN A 36 4.83 1.58 -7.59
N VAL A 37 5.09 0.64 -6.70
CA VAL A 37 4.66 0.68 -5.30
C VAL A 37 5.85 0.37 -4.42
N ASN A 38 6.07 1.23 -3.43
CA ASN A 38 7.06 1.01 -2.37
C ASN A 38 6.31 0.85 -1.06
N VAL A 39 6.44 -0.32 -0.41
CA VAL A 39 5.83 -0.65 0.87
C VAL A 39 6.91 -0.75 1.93
N VAL A 40 6.71 -0.06 3.04
CA VAL A 40 7.58 -0.13 4.22
C VAL A 40 6.76 -0.65 5.40
N LEU A 41 7.19 -1.78 5.96
CA LEU A 41 6.61 -2.37 7.16
C LEU A 41 7.58 -2.17 8.32
N ARG A 42 7.08 -1.71 9.47
CA ARG A 42 7.92 -1.49 10.66
C ARG A 42 7.15 -1.69 11.95
N VAL A 43 7.88 -1.94 13.03
CA VAL A 43 7.31 -2.06 14.38
C VAL A 43 7.81 -0.91 15.24
N GLU A 44 6.88 -0.18 15.85
CA GLU A 44 7.17 0.87 16.82
C GLU A 44 6.54 0.53 18.16
N LYS A 45 7.37 0.05 19.11
CA LYS A 45 6.93 -0.50 20.41
C LYS A 45 5.96 -1.67 20.23
N VAL A 46 4.66 -1.43 20.37
CA VAL A 46 3.57 -2.41 20.23
C VAL A 46 2.74 -2.19 18.97
N GLN A 47 2.96 -1.08 18.25
CA GLN A 47 2.23 -0.74 17.04
C GLN A 47 2.93 -1.32 15.81
N GLN A 48 2.13 -1.96 14.96
CA GLN A 48 2.53 -2.44 13.65
C GLN A 48 2.17 -1.36 12.64
N ILE A 49 3.16 -0.87 11.91
CA ILE A 49 3.01 0.26 10.98
C ILE A 49 3.25 -0.23 9.56
N ALA A 50 2.28 0.04 8.69
CA ALA A 50 2.37 -0.19 7.26
C ALA A 50 2.27 1.15 6.52
N GLU A 51 3.24 1.42 5.67
CA GLU A 51 3.37 2.63 4.87
C GLU A 51 3.52 2.24 3.39
N ALA A 52 2.89 2.97 2.49
CA ALA A 52 3.09 2.78 1.07
C ALA A 52 3.03 4.07 0.26
N THR A 53 3.88 4.11 -0.77
CA THR A 53 3.90 5.15 -1.81
C THR A 53 3.63 4.50 -3.15
N LEU A 54 2.61 4.99 -3.84
CA LEU A 54 2.18 4.55 -5.17
C LEU A 54 2.55 5.65 -6.17
N HIS A 55 3.33 5.29 -7.16
CA HIS A 55 3.58 6.13 -8.33
C HIS A 55 2.52 5.82 -9.38
N VAL A 56 1.68 6.81 -9.67
CA VAL A 56 0.57 6.69 -10.62
C VAL A 56 0.72 7.71 -11.75
N ASN A 57 -0.01 7.52 -12.84
CA ASN A 57 -0.01 8.54 -13.89
C ASN A 57 -0.62 9.85 -13.34
N GLY A 58 0.13 10.94 -13.46
CA GLY A 58 -0.29 12.26 -13.00
C GLY A 58 -0.04 12.54 -11.51
N GLY A 59 0.73 11.71 -10.79
CA GLY A 59 1.19 12.04 -9.45
C GLY A 59 1.61 10.85 -8.59
N GLU A 60 1.75 11.11 -7.30
CA GLU A 60 2.08 10.11 -6.30
C GLU A 60 1.03 10.11 -5.20
N LEU A 61 0.72 8.92 -4.68
CA LEU A 61 -0.19 8.74 -3.56
C LEU A 61 0.58 8.08 -2.42
N HIS A 62 0.45 8.64 -1.23
CA HIS A 62 1.11 8.15 -0.04
C HIS A 62 0.09 7.93 1.08
N ALA A 63 0.23 6.81 1.76
CA ALA A 63 -0.58 6.49 2.93
C ALA A 63 0.23 5.73 3.98
N THR A 64 -0.14 5.94 5.23
CA THR A 64 0.39 5.24 6.40
C THR A 64 -0.77 4.76 7.26
N SER A 65 -0.58 3.65 7.93
CA SER A 65 -1.55 3.07 8.86
C SER A 65 -0.83 2.34 9.98
N GLU A 66 -1.50 2.26 11.12
CA GLU A 66 -1.02 1.57 12.30
C GLU A 66 -2.14 0.69 12.86
N ALA A 67 -1.76 -0.45 13.42
CA ALA A 67 -2.65 -1.36 14.10
C ALA A 67 -1.88 -2.21 15.13
N ALA A 68 -2.61 -2.95 15.96
CA ALA A 68 -2.00 -3.91 16.88
C ALA A 68 -1.40 -5.13 16.17
N ASP A 69 -1.80 -5.40 14.93
CA ASP A 69 -1.35 -6.52 14.10
C ASP A 69 -0.95 -6.05 12.69
N MET A 70 0.09 -6.65 12.12
CA MET A 70 0.65 -6.20 10.84
C MET A 70 -0.31 -6.44 9.67
N TYR A 71 -1.06 -7.54 9.68
CA TYR A 71 -2.06 -7.81 8.64
C TYR A 71 -3.20 -6.78 8.71
N ALA A 72 -3.64 -6.43 9.92
CA ALA A 72 -4.62 -5.38 10.12
C ALA A 72 -4.11 -3.99 9.66
N ALA A 73 -2.84 -3.67 9.92
CA ALA A 73 -2.23 -2.43 9.42
C ALA A 73 -2.24 -2.41 7.89
N ILE A 74 -1.80 -3.49 7.24
CA ILE A 74 -1.83 -3.60 5.77
C ILE A 74 -3.25 -3.44 5.21
N ASP A 75 -4.27 -4.02 5.85
CA ASP A 75 -5.65 -3.85 5.41
C ASP A 75 -6.14 -2.41 5.49
N LEU A 76 -5.85 -1.73 6.61
CA LEU A 76 -6.16 -0.31 6.75
C LEU A 76 -5.39 0.57 5.74
N LEU A 77 -4.16 0.20 5.41
CA LEU A 77 -3.37 0.87 4.38
C LEU A 77 -4.05 0.78 3.01
N ILE A 78 -4.48 -0.42 2.62
CA ILE A 78 -5.13 -0.68 1.33
C ILE A 78 -6.43 0.10 1.22
N ASP A 79 -7.23 0.17 2.29
CA ASP A 79 -8.47 0.96 2.31
C ASP A 79 -8.20 2.45 2.12
N LYS A 80 -7.15 3.00 2.75
CA LYS A 80 -6.75 4.40 2.58
C LYS A 80 -6.32 4.68 1.14
N LEU A 81 -5.50 3.80 0.57
CA LEU A 81 -5.01 3.91 -0.81
C LEU A 81 -6.14 3.81 -1.82
N ALA A 82 -7.07 2.86 -1.66
CA ALA A 82 -8.23 2.71 -2.55
C ALA A 82 -9.08 3.99 -2.59
N ARG A 83 -9.29 4.64 -1.44
CA ARG A 83 -9.99 5.94 -1.36
C ARG A 83 -9.23 7.05 -2.08
N GLN A 84 -7.91 7.11 -1.92
CA GLN A 84 -7.08 8.10 -2.61
C GLN A 84 -7.07 7.88 -4.12
N LEU A 85 -6.96 6.63 -4.57
CA LEU A 85 -6.99 6.25 -5.98
C LEU A 85 -8.32 6.58 -6.64
N ASN A 86 -9.45 6.35 -5.95
CA ASN A 86 -10.76 6.78 -6.44
C ASN A 86 -10.83 8.30 -6.65
N LYS A 87 -10.40 9.08 -5.65
CA LYS A 87 -10.34 10.55 -5.78
C LYS A 87 -9.42 11.01 -6.91
N HIS A 88 -8.28 10.34 -7.11
CA HIS A 88 -7.35 10.65 -8.19
C HIS A 88 -7.95 10.34 -9.56
N LYS A 89 -8.61 9.19 -9.71
CA LYS A 89 -9.32 8.77 -10.93
C LYS A 89 -10.44 9.73 -11.29
N ASP A 90 -11.22 10.19 -10.30
CA ASP A 90 -12.32 11.13 -10.53
C ASP A 90 -11.79 12.49 -11.01
N LYS A 91 -10.70 13.00 -10.41
CA LYS A 91 -10.06 14.24 -10.87
C LYS A 91 -9.54 14.14 -12.31
N LEU A 92 -8.93 13.02 -12.67
CA LEU A 92 -8.42 12.80 -14.03
C LEU A 92 -9.53 12.67 -15.09
N LYS A 93 -10.76 12.28 -14.70
CA LYS A 93 -11.91 12.21 -15.60
C LYS A 93 -12.60 13.56 -15.82
N GLN A 94 -12.40 14.51 -14.91
CA GLN A 94 -13.01 15.86 -14.99
C GLN A 94 -12.19 16.83 -15.85
N HIS A 95 -11.02 16.41 -16.32
CA HIS A 95 -10.15 17.12 -17.26
C HIS A 95 -10.20 16.46 -18.64
#